data_AF-A0RTN2-F1
#
_entry.id   AF-A0RTN2-F1
#
_cell.length_a   1.000
_cell.length_b   1.000
_cell.length_c   1.000
_cell.angle_alpha   90.00
_cell.angle_beta   90.00
_cell.angle_gamma   90.00
#
_symmetry.space_group_name_H-M   'P 1'
#
loop_
_entity.id
_entity.type
_entity.pdbx_description
1 polymer ?
#
loop_
_entity_poly.entity_id
_entity_poly.type
_entity_poly.pdbx_seq_one_letter_code
_entity_poly.pdbx_strand_id
1 'polypeptide(L)'
;MLPFMIVDSAHAEVPDWVKSSAGWWAAGEITDTDFAESIGFLIEEGIMQVAATGTAGQADSEIPDWVRNNAGWWASGDITENDFIGGIEYLVDTGVIHVDTGLADGVVIIVEESEFQKNADAPVKEEWMRHAPAGDKIDYPGVAIDTFRDAIHVTYGSTVGGSSNVMIQTSYDMGLTWEDPVRVNTDEGVADMPHANPPYIEMGPDGELYVLYNVGYDGPEWVERGFSFGYTALFLTRSDDGGKTFTPAMMVEPETGPGGQVGALHSKTFDSMFVADDGRVYVTWLDSRGKQNDSFLPTEVKIAWSDDGGASFEKSRTIKTKACQCCVTSGSTGTDGEVFVQYRNIVGNFGEPNIRDVVVSRSNDYGQTWNTPILVADDGFEIDNCPHSTSTISTDSAGNLHSAWWTQGGQSPGTYYAVSSDGGETWTDPLFLHGDGEWYPATTIKISMDADDNPVIFWADKTVEGGAVKYTQIVDGKSTGIVDLGTGDHPWSDSRDGITALVWVSDGKIMMKSWHDGA
;
A
#
# COMPACT_ATOMS: atom_id res chain seq x y z
N MET A 1 -23.54 -35.34 -11.74
CA MET A 1 -23.48 -35.48 -10.28
C MET A 1 -22.06 -35.85 -9.95
N LEU A 2 -21.21 -34.84 -9.79
CA LEU A 2 -19.83 -34.97 -9.35
C LEU A 2 -19.81 -34.72 -7.83
N PRO A 3 -18.89 -35.34 -7.06
CA PRO A 3 -18.93 -35.27 -5.61
C PRO A 3 -18.51 -33.88 -5.14
N PHE A 4 -19.20 -33.39 -4.10
CA PHE A 4 -18.74 -32.28 -3.26
C PHE A 4 -17.34 -32.60 -2.74
N MET A 5 -16.36 -31.77 -3.07
CA MET A 5 -15.07 -31.72 -2.40
C MET A 5 -15.21 -30.64 -1.33
N ILE A 6 -15.31 -31.04 -0.07
CA ILE A 6 -15.13 -30.14 1.07
C ILE A 6 -13.63 -29.82 1.05
N VAL A 7 -13.29 -28.56 0.76
CA VAL A 7 -11.92 -28.07 0.98
C VAL A 7 -11.89 -27.70 2.46
N ASP A 8 -11.22 -28.54 3.24
CA ASP A 8 -10.91 -28.26 4.64
C ASP A 8 -9.88 -27.11 4.63
N SER A 9 -10.18 -26.01 5.32
CA SER A 9 -9.24 -24.90 5.52
C SER A 9 -8.03 -25.43 6.28
N ALA A 10 -6.90 -25.61 5.62
CA ALA A 10 -5.74 -26.22 6.25
C ALA A 10 -4.94 -25.16 7.02
N HIS A 11 -5.19 -25.03 8.32
CA HIS A 11 -4.17 -24.49 9.23
C HIS A 11 -2.93 -25.42 9.16
N ALA A 12 -1.72 -24.87 9.26
CA ALA A 12 -0.50 -25.68 9.32
C ALA A 12 -0.62 -26.77 10.41
N GLU A 13 -0.26 -28.03 10.09
CA GLU A 13 -0.42 -29.16 11.02
C GLU A 13 0.25 -28.86 12.36
N VAL A 14 -0.55 -28.79 13.42
CA VAL A 14 -0.06 -28.52 14.77
C VAL A 14 0.75 -29.75 15.22
N PRO A 15 1.99 -29.60 15.72
CA PRO A 15 2.81 -30.74 16.10
C PRO A 15 2.12 -31.67 17.12
N ASP A 16 2.29 -32.99 16.96
CA ASP A 16 1.64 -34.02 17.81
C ASP A 16 1.88 -33.85 19.33
N TRP A 17 2.98 -33.20 19.72
CA TRP A 17 3.27 -32.94 21.13
C TRP A 17 2.30 -31.90 21.72
N VAL A 18 1.74 -31.01 20.91
CA VAL A 18 0.70 -30.05 21.33
C VAL A 18 -0.62 -30.78 21.60
N LYS A 19 -0.98 -31.79 20.78
CA LYS A 19 -2.11 -32.69 21.08
C LYS A 19 -1.97 -33.40 22.41
N SER A 20 -0.75 -33.79 22.76
CA SER A 20 -0.45 -34.40 24.06
C SER A 20 -0.68 -33.40 25.20
N SER A 21 -0.30 -32.14 25.01
CA SER A 21 -0.49 -31.06 25.98
C SER A 21 -1.97 -30.72 26.19
N ALA A 22 -2.75 -30.65 25.10
CA ALA A 22 -4.21 -30.48 25.15
C ALA A 22 -4.91 -31.65 25.87
N GLY A 23 -4.45 -32.89 25.62
CA GLY A 23 -4.95 -34.07 26.32
C GLY A 23 -4.67 -34.05 27.83
N TRP A 24 -3.46 -33.66 28.24
CA TRP A 24 -3.11 -33.49 29.65
C TRP A 24 -3.93 -32.39 30.33
N TRP A 25 -4.19 -31.29 29.63
CA TRP A 25 -5.02 -30.21 30.15
C TRP A 25 -6.48 -30.64 30.33
N ALA A 26 -7.05 -31.33 29.35
CA ALA A 26 -8.41 -31.86 29.42
C ALA A 26 -8.57 -32.91 30.54
N ALA A 27 -7.52 -33.69 30.82
CA ALA A 27 -7.47 -34.64 31.92
C ALA A 27 -7.23 -33.99 33.30
N GLY A 28 -6.97 -32.68 33.35
CA GLY A 28 -6.65 -31.94 34.57
C GLY A 28 -5.25 -32.23 35.12
N GLU A 29 -4.33 -32.70 34.27
CA GLU A 29 -2.93 -32.97 34.62
C GLU A 29 -2.05 -31.73 34.55
N ILE A 30 -2.43 -30.71 33.76
CA ILE A 30 -1.83 -29.37 33.75
C ILE A 30 -2.88 -28.30 34.06
N THR A 31 -2.44 -27.17 34.63
CA THR A 31 -3.34 -26.09 35.03
C THR A 31 -3.76 -25.23 33.83
N ASP A 32 -4.82 -24.44 34.00
CA ASP A 32 -5.29 -23.49 32.97
C ASP A 32 -4.22 -22.46 32.63
N THR A 33 -3.46 -22.01 33.64
CA THR A 33 -2.33 -21.11 33.46
C THR A 33 -1.21 -21.77 32.66
N ASP A 34 -0.80 -23.00 33.02
CA ASP A 34 0.26 -23.72 32.30
C ASP A 34 -0.14 -23.98 30.84
N PHE A 35 -1.41 -24.32 30.60
CA PHE A 35 -1.92 -24.52 29.25
C PHE A 35 -1.96 -23.20 28.46
N ALA A 36 -2.52 -22.14 29.03
CA ALA A 36 -2.58 -20.82 28.42
C ALA A 36 -1.18 -20.27 28.06
N GLU A 37 -0.22 -20.36 28.98
CA GLU A 37 1.17 -19.95 28.73
C GLU A 37 1.84 -20.79 27.63
N SER A 38 1.56 -22.10 27.59
CA SER A 38 2.12 -22.99 26.56
C SER A 38 1.58 -22.67 25.17
N ILE A 39 0.30 -22.31 25.07
CA ILE A 39 -0.34 -21.89 23.82
C ILE A 39 0.14 -20.49 23.42
N GLY A 40 0.27 -19.56 24.37
CA GLY A 40 0.86 -18.25 24.14
C GLY A 40 2.26 -18.36 23.51
N PHE A 41 3.14 -19.17 24.12
CA PHE A 41 4.49 -19.45 23.58
C PHE A 41 4.46 -20.08 22.17
N LEU A 42 3.54 -21.01 21.93
CA LEU A 42 3.40 -21.66 20.61
C LEU A 42 3.00 -20.68 19.51
N ILE A 43 2.16 -19.69 19.84
CA ILE A 43 1.76 -18.62 18.94
C ILE A 43 2.92 -17.64 18.74
N GLU A 44 3.61 -17.24 19.81
CA GLU A 44 4.77 -16.33 19.76
C GLU A 44 5.92 -16.87 18.87
N GLU A 45 6.20 -18.17 18.93
CA GLU A 45 7.24 -18.81 18.12
C GLU A 45 6.77 -19.21 16.71
N GLY A 46 5.53 -18.87 16.32
CA GLY A 46 4.96 -19.18 15.01
C GLY A 46 4.72 -20.68 14.76
N ILE A 47 4.72 -21.50 15.81
CA ILE A 47 4.47 -22.95 15.74
C ILE A 47 2.97 -23.24 15.59
N MET A 48 2.12 -22.35 16.10
CA MET A 48 0.67 -22.38 15.96
C MET A 48 0.20 -21.04 15.39
N GLN A 49 -0.58 -21.08 14.30
CA GLN A 49 -1.20 -19.89 13.71
C GLN A 49 -2.66 -19.79 14.16
N VAL A 50 -3.04 -18.62 14.68
CA VAL A 50 -4.40 -18.30 15.11
C VAL A 50 -4.80 -16.97 14.50
N ALA A 51 -6.01 -16.87 13.96
CA ALA A 51 -6.53 -15.66 13.33
C ALA A 51 -7.25 -14.76 14.35
N ALA A 52 -6.67 -14.58 15.54
CA ALA A 52 -7.25 -13.79 16.62
C ALA A 52 -7.01 -12.30 16.40
N THR A 53 -8.03 -11.47 16.62
CA THR A 53 -8.03 -10.03 16.31
C THR A 53 -7.63 -9.16 17.50
N GLY A 54 -7.32 -9.75 18.66
CA GLY A 54 -6.82 -9.03 19.82
C GLY A 54 -7.72 -7.84 20.16
N THR A 55 -8.81 -8.08 20.88
CA THR A 55 -9.48 -6.98 21.58
C THR A 55 -9.25 -7.19 23.06
N ALA A 56 -8.63 -6.23 23.73
CA ALA A 56 -8.52 -6.22 25.19
C ALA A 56 -9.89 -6.03 25.86
N GLY A 57 -10.74 -7.07 25.80
CA GLY A 57 -11.89 -7.23 26.67
C GLY A 57 -11.45 -7.49 28.11
N GLN A 58 -12.28 -7.15 29.08
CA GLN A 58 -12.00 -7.44 30.50
C GLN A 58 -11.65 -8.92 30.68
N ALA A 59 -10.44 -9.17 31.19
CA ALA A 59 -9.92 -10.50 31.48
C ALA A 59 -10.97 -11.32 32.26
N ASP A 60 -11.56 -12.30 31.59
CA ASP A 60 -12.18 -13.41 32.30
C ASP A 60 -11.03 -14.30 32.76
N SER A 61 -10.83 -14.43 34.07
CA SER A 61 -9.63 -15.11 34.60
C SER A 61 -9.69 -16.64 34.49
N GLU A 62 -10.73 -17.21 33.87
CA GLU A 62 -10.99 -18.65 33.83
C GLU A 62 -11.30 -19.11 32.40
N ILE A 63 -10.57 -20.12 31.93
CA ILE A 63 -10.81 -20.74 30.62
C ILE A 63 -12.17 -21.47 30.63
N PRO A 64 -13.11 -21.17 29.71
CA PRO A 64 -14.40 -21.84 29.68
C PRO A 64 -14.30 -23.36 29.49
N ASP A 65 -15.15 -24.10 30.20
CA ASP A 65 -15.18 -25.57 30.14
C ASP A 65 -15.39 -26.13 28.73
N TRP A 66 -16.08 -25.41 27.84
CA TRP A 66 -16.27 -25.86 26.46
C TRP A 66 -14.94 -25.92 25.68
N VAL A 67 -14.00 -25.01 25.93
CA VAL A 67 -12.67 -25.04 25.33
C VAL A 67 -11.87 -26.24 25.84
N ARG A 68 -11.99 -26.54 27.14
CA ARG A 68 -11.37 -27.73 27.77
C ARG A 68 -11.92 -29.03 27.20
N ASN A 69 -13.22 -29.10 26.96
CA ASN A 69 -13.85 -30.26 26.34
C ASN A 69 -13.36 -30.44 24.89
N ASN A 70 -13.27 -29.36 24.12
CA ASN A 70 -12.74 -29.38 22.76
C ASN A 70 -11.28 -29.89 22.74
N ALA A 71 -10.43 -29.43 23.66
CA ALA A 71 -9.06 -29.91 23.78
C ALA A 71 -8.97 -31.44 23.98
N GLY A 72 -9.85 -31.99 24.82
CA GLY A 72 -9.92 -33.44 25.05
C GLY A 72 -10.41 -34.23 23.84
N TRP A 73 -11.41 -33.70 23.13
CA TRP A 73 -11.91 -34.28 21.89
C TRP A 73 -10.86 -34.23 20.78
N TRP A 74 -10.12 -33.14 20.65
CA TRP A 74 -9.07 -32.99 19.65
C TRP A 74 -7.90 -33.95 19.92
N ALA A 75 -7.45 -34.05 21.17
CA ALA A 75 -6.42 -35.01 21.57
C ALA A 75 -6.82 -36.47 21.34
N SER A 76 -8.12 -36.77 21.33
CA SER A 76 -8.68 -38.11 21.07
C SER A 76 -9.00 -38.36 19.59
N GLY A 77 -8.90 -37.34 18.73
CA GLY A 77 -9.25 -37.39 17.30
C GLY A 77 -10.75 -37.33 17.01
N ASP A 78 -11.56 -36.84 17.97
CA ASP A 78 -13.02 -36.73 17.86
C ASP A 78 -13.49 -35.44 17.17
N ILE A 79 -12.67 -34.38 17.17
CA ILE A 79 -12.88 -33.12 16.43
C ILE A 79 -11.66 -32.80 15.56
N THR A 80 -11.85 -31.92 14.58
CA THR A 80 -10.77 -31.52 13.65
C THR A 80 -9.79 -30.53 14.30
N GLU A 81 -8.64 -30.33 13.66
CA GLU A 81 -7.66 -29.30 14.08
C GLU A 81 -8.28 -27.90 14.08
N ASN A 82 -9.08 -27.61 13.06
CA ASN A 82 -9.78 -26.33 12.89
C ASN A 82 -10.77 -26.08 14.03
N ASP A 83 -11.51 -27.10 14.46
CA ASP A 83 -12.45 -27.00 15.58
C ASP A 83 -11.75 -26.67 16.91
N PHE A 84 -10.51 -27.15 17.08
CA PHE A 84 -9.70 -26.83 18.26
C PHE A 84 -9.08 -25.44 18.18
N ILE A 85 -8.53 -25.07 17.02
CA ILE A 85 -7.93 -23.75 16.77
C ILE A 85 -8.94 -22.62 16.99
N GLY A 86 -10.20 -22.78 16.53
CA GLY A 86 -11.26 -21.80 16.82
C GLY A 86 -11.55 -21.61 18.31
N GLY A 87 -11.29 -22.62 19.15
CA GLY A 87 -11.35 -22.50 20.60
C GLY A 87 -10.18 -21.70 21.21
N ILE A 88 -8.99 -21.82 20.61
CA ILE A 88 -7.81 -21.04 21.01
C ILE A 88 -7.96 -19.58 20.58
N GLU A 89 -8.44 -19.32 19.37
CA GLU A 89 -8.74 -17.98 18.86
C GLU A 89 -9.65 -17.22 19.82
N TYR A 90 -10.72 -17.86 20.30
CA TYR A 90 -11.59 -17.30 21.33
C TYR A 90 -10.82 -16.90 22.61
N LEU A 91 -9.89 -17.75 23.08
CA LEU A 91 -9.13 -17.45 24.30
C LEU A 91 -8.15 -16.29 24.13
N VAL A 92 -7.61 -16.13 22.93
CA VAL A 92 -6.77 -14.97 22.59
C VAL A 92 -7.64 -13.71 22.48
N ASP A 93 -8.76 -13.77 21.77
CA ASP A 93 -9.69 -12.63 21.59
C ASP A 93 -10.31 -12.14 22.90
N THR A 94 -10.48 -13.04 23.88
CA THR A 94 -11.01 -12.69 25.21
C THR A 94 -9.93 -12.31 26.23
N GLY A 95 -8.66 -12.29 25.82
CA GLY A 95 -7.53 -11.92 26.67
C GLY A 95 -7.23 -12.93 27.78
N VAL A 96 -7.69 -14.19 27.65
CA VAL A 96 -7.36 -15.29 28.56
C VAL A 96 -5.96 -15.82 28.26
N ILE A 97 -5.60 -15.91 26.98
CA ILE A 97 -4.25 -16.15 26.50
C ILE A 97 -3.67 -14.81 26.07
N HIS A 98 -2.59 -14.39 26.74
CA HIS A 98 -1.79 -13.26 26.31
C HIS A 98 -0.68 -13.75 25.39
N VAL A 99 -0.59 -13.15 24.21
CA VAL A 99 0.50 -13.37 23.26
C VAL A 99 1.24 -12.03 23.18
N ASP A 100 2.46 -11.96 23.70
CA ASP A 100 3.28 -10.76 23.53
C ASP A 100 3.99 -10.86 22.19
N THR A 101 3.26 -10.57 21.12
CA THR A 101 3.82 -10.53 19.76
C THR A 101 4.83 -9.39 19.59
N GLY A 102 4.93 -8.47 20.56
CA GLY A 102 5.64 -7.20 20.42
C GLY A 102 5.01 -6.25 19.38
N LEU A 103 3.86 -6.61 18.82
CA LEU A 103 3.13 -5.84 17.82
C LEU A 103 1.99 -5.06 18.47
N ALA A 104 1.53 -4.00 17.78
CA ALA A 104 0.32 -3.30 18.19
C ALA A 104 -0.91 -4.22 18.06
N ASP A 105 -1.97 -3.90 18.79
CA ASP A 105 -3.21 -4.68 18.83
C ASP A 105 -3.83 -4.84 17.43
N GLY A 106 -4.25 -6.06 17.08
CA GLY A 106 -4.84 -6.40 15.77
C GLY A 106 -3.88 -6.38 14.57
N VAL A 107 -2.56 -6.33 14.80
CA VAL A 107 -1.54 -6.37 13.75
C VAL A 107 -1.07 -7.80 13.49
N VAL A 108 -1.04 -8.21 12.22
CA VAL A 108 -0.55 -9.50 11.76
C VAL A 108 0.62 -9.34 10.78
N ILE A 109 1.42 -10.39 10.64
CA ILE A 109 2.48 -10.48 9.63
C ILE A 109 1.93 -11.27 8.44
N ILE A 110 2.00 -10.69 7.25
CA ILE A 110 1.50 -11.31 6.01
C ILE A 110 2.61 -12.04 5.26
N VAL A 111 3.78 -11.39 5.16
CA VAL A 111 4.95 -11.91 4.44
C VAL A 111 6.19 -11.66 5.26
N GLU A 112 7.12 -12.62 5.30
CA GLU A 112 8.46 -12.43 5.84
C GLU A 112 9.56 -12.68 4.80
N GLU A 113 10.61 -11.85 4.81
CA GLU A 113 11.81 -12.09 3.99
C GLU A 113 12.43 -13.48 4.17
N SER A 114 12.26 -14.08 5.35
CA SER A 114 12.83 -15.38 5.73
C SER A 114 12.27 -16.54 4.90
N GLU A 115 11.06 -16.38 4.35
CA GLU A 115 10.36 -17.37 3.52
C GLU A 115 10.97 -17.50 2.13
N PHE A 116 11.76 -16.52 1.70
CA PHE A 116 12.38 -16.47 0.38
C PHE A 116 13.87 -16.84 0.50
N GLN A 117 14.37 -17.72 -0.39
CA GLN A 117 15.78 -18.11 -0.40
C GLN A 117 16.69 -16.89 -0.60
N LYS A 118 17.36 -16.46 0.47
CA LYS A 118 18.37 -15.39 0.41
C LYS A 118 19.57 -15.85 -0.41
N ASN A 119 19.89 -15.14 -1.49
CA ASN A 119 21.19 -15.27 -2.14
C ASN A 119 22.20 -14.43 -1.35
N ALA A 120 23.30 -15.06 -0.93
CA ALA A 120 24.20 -14.50 0.09
C ALA A 120 24.97 -13.23 -0.32
N ASP A 121 24.93 -12.81 -1.59
CA ASP A 121 25.71 -11.68 -2.08
C ASP A 121 24.83 -10.70 -2.87
N ALA A 122 24.68 -9.47 -2.35
CA ALA A 122 24.11 -8.36 -3.12
C ALA A 122 24.99 -8.08 -4.35
N PRO A 123 24.42 -7.74 -5.51
CA PRO A 123 25.22 -7.50 -6.71
C PRO A 123 26.18 -6.32 -6.51
N VAL A 124 27.38 -6.43 -7.08
CA VAL A 124 28.44 -5.41 -6.94
C VAL A 124 28.00 -4.12 -7.65
N LYS A 125 28.15 -2.98 -6.97
CA LYS A 125 27.95 -1.65 -7.57
C LYS A 125 29.00 -1.41 -8.67
N GLU A 126 28.55 -1.30 -9.91
CA GLU A 126 29.41 -0.96 -11.05
C GLU A 126 29.76 0.54 -11.09
N GLU A 127 30.85 0.91 -11.78
CA GLU A 127 31.36 2.30 -11.83
C GLU A 127 30.36 3.29 -12.47
N TRP A 128 29.54 2.81 -13.40
CA TRP A 128 28.50 3.62 -14.03
C TRP A 128 27.24 3.76 -13.17
N MET A 129 27.08 2.93 -12.13
CA MET A 129 25.93 2.96 -11.25
C MET A 129 26.05 4.09 -10.23
N ARG A 130 25.01 4.91 -10.12
CA ARG A 130 24.97 5.99 -9.13
C ARG A 130 24.66 5.46 -7.73
N HIS A 131 23.79 4.46 -7.64
CA HIS A 131 23.42 3.75 -6.40
C HIS A 131 23.82 2.27 -6.49
N ALA A 132 24.05 1.61 -5.36
CA ALA A 132 24.25 0.17 -5.36
C ALA A 132 22.91 -0.52 -5.66
N PRO A 133 22.91 -1.71 -6.29
CA PRO A 133 21.72 -2.55 -6.38
C PRO A 133 21.12 -2.75 -4.99
N ALA A 134 19.79 -2.81 -4.92
CA ALA A 134 19.13 -3.17 -3.68
C ALA A 134 19.57 -4.58 -3.24
N GLY A 135 19.78 -4.76 -1.94
CA GLY A 135 19.93 -6.10 -1.36
C GLY A 135 18.62 -6.87 -1.42
N ASP A 136 18.67 -8.15 -1.06
CA ASP A 136 17.47 -8.97 -0.93
C ASP A 136 16.51 -8.34 0.08
N LYS A 137 15.26 -8.10 -0.32
CA LYS A 137 14.24 -7.47 0.52
C LYS A 137 12.82 -7.70 0.02
N ILE A 138 11.86 -7.52 0.92
CA ILE A 138 10.47 -7.23 0.57
C ILE A 138 10.13 -5.79 0.96
N ASP A 139 9.39 -5.07 0.13
CA ASP A 139 9.13 -3.63 0.36
C ASP A 139 7.94 -3.13 -0.46
N TYR A 140 7.53 -1.89 -0.18
CA TYR A 140 6.49 -1.15 -0.88
C TYR A 140 5.17 -1.93 -1.02
N PRO A 141 4.52 -2.28 0.12
CA PRO A 141 3.27 -3.01 0.08
C PRO A 141 2.11 -2.12 -0.39
N GLY A 142 1.24 -2.66 -1.24
CA GLY A 142 -0.07 -2.11 -1.57
C GLY A 142 -1.17 -3.04 -1.05
N VAL A 143 -2.38 -2.52 -0.86
CA VAL A 143 -3.54 -3.32 -0.44
C VAL A 143 -4.77 -2.89 -1.21
N ALA A 144 -5.63 -3.86 -1.55
CA ALA A 144 -6.98 -3.64 -2.06
C ALA A 144 -7.96 -4.61 -1.40
N ILE A 145 -9.14 -4.11 -1.05
CA ILE A 145 -10.25 -4.91 -0.53
C ILE A 145 -11.16 -5.32 -1.69
N ASP A 146 -11.40 -6.62 -1.86
CA ASP A 146 -12.28 -7.17 -2.87
C ASP A 146 -13.57 -7.67 -2.23
N THR A 147 -14.59 -6.82 -2.22
CA THR A 147 -15.90 -7.12 -1.64
C THR A 147 -16.76 -8.01 -2.56
N PHE A 148 -16.32 -8.32 -3.78
CA PHE A 148 -16.97 -9.30 -4.64
C PHE A 148 -16.62 -10.73 -4.24
N ARG A 149 -15.50 -10.93 -3.53
CA ARG A 149 -14.96 -12.24 -3.18
C ARG A 149 -14.64 -12.40 -1.69
N ASP A 150 -15.03 -11.42 -0.87
CA ASP A 150 -14.66 -11.33 0.55
C ASP A 150 -13.14 -11.54 0.75
N ALA A 151 -12.35 -10.81 -0.04
CA ALA A 151 -10.91 -10.99 -0.12
C ALA A 151 -10.11 -9.71 0.21
N ILE A 152 -8.89 -9.90 0.70
CA ILE A 152 -7.88 -8.86 0.85
C ILE A 152 -6.69 -9.23 -0.01
N HIS A 153 -6.29 -8.31 -0.89
CA HIS A 153 -5.15 -8.47 -1.78
C HIS A 153 -4.01 -7.58 -1.33
N VAL A 154 -2.82 -8.15 -1.13
CA VAL A 154 -1.61 -7.42 -0.75
C VAL A 154 -0.56 -7.58 -1.83
N THR A 155 -0.21 -6.50 -2.53
CA THR A 155 0.92 -6.47 -3.47
C THR A 155 2.19 -6.07 -2.76
N TYR A 156 3.34 -6.54 -3.25
CA TYR A 156 4.64 -6.11 -2.74
C TYR A 156 5.77 -6.36 -3.73
N GLY A 157 6.86 -5.62 -3.53
CA GLY A 157 8.13 -5.88 -4.19
C GLY A 157 8.87 -7.03 -3.51
N SER A 158 9.37 -7.98 -4.29
CA SER A 158 10.30 -9.01 -3.84
C SER A 158 11.59 -8.92 -4.65
N THR A 159 12.68 -8.45 -4.04
CA THR A 159 14.00 -8.38 -4.66
C THR A 159 14.87 -9.53 -4.15
N VAL A 160 15.42 -10.34 -5.06
CA VAL A 160 16.36 -11.43 -4.75
C VAL A 160 17.50 -11.41 -5.76
N GLY A 161 18.75 -11.37 -5.29
CA GLY A 161 19.93 -11.33 -6.16
C GLY A 161 19.96 -10.13 -7.11
N GLY A 162 19.35 -9.01 -6.69
CA GLY A 162 19.23 -7.78 -7.51
C GLY A 162 18.18 -7.84 -8.62
N SER A 163 17.39 -8.92 -8.71
CA SER A 163 16.24 -9.03 -9.60
C SER A 163 14.96 -8.85 -8.79
N SER A 164 14.02 -8.04 -9.27
CA SER A 164 12.77 -7.80 -8.53
C SER A 164 11.55 -8.30 -9.29
N ASN A 165 10.57 -8.78 -8.52
CA ASN A 165 9.24 -9.11 -8.98
C ASN A 165 8.21 -8.34 -8.16
N VAL A 166 7.05 -8.08 -8.76
CA VAL A 166 5.83 -7.72 -8.04
C VAL A 166 5.11 -9.03 -7.72
N MET A 167 4.90 -9.24 -6.43
CA MET A 167 4.15 -10.37 -5.91
C MET A 167 2.81 -9.88 -5.39
N ILE A 168 1.83 -10.78 -5.34
CA ILE A 168 0.57 -10.58 -4.67
C ILE A 168 0.33 -11.77 -3.74
N GLN A 169 -0.10 -11.50 -2.51
CA GLN A 169 -0.65 -12.51 -1.62
C GLN A 169 -2.10 -12.15 -1.33
N THR A 170 -2.97 -13.15 -1.28
CA THR A 170 -4.41 -12.95 -1.15
C THR A 170 -4.95 -13.81 -0.03
N SER A 171 -5.81 -13.20 0.79
CA SER A 171 -6.73 -13.89 1.66
C SER A 171 -8.12 -13.87 1.02
N TYR A 172 -8.81 -15.01 0.98
CA TYR A 172 -10.21 -15.13 0.50
C TYR A 172 -11.21 -15.28 1.65
N ASP A 173 -10.81 -14.85 2.85
CA ASP A 173 -11.58 -14.90 4.08
C ASP A 173 -11.28 -13.68 4.97
N MET A 174 -11.05 -12.53 4.34
CA MET A 174 -10.86 -11.22 4.99
C MET A 174 -9.71 -11.14 6.01
N GLY A 175 -8.62 -11.84 5.72
CA GLY A 175 -7.36 -11.80 6.44
C GLY A 175 -7.12 -12.97 7.39
N LEU A 176 -8.06 -13.93 7.48
CA LEU A 176 -7.94 -15.06 8.41
C LEU A 176 -6.89 -16.09 7.92
N THR A 177 -6.89 -16.41 6.63
CA THR A 177 -5.92 -17.29 6.00
C THR A 177 -5.40 -16.70 4.69
N TRP A 178 -4.17 -17.06 4.32
CA TRP A 178 -3.46 -16.50 3.18
C TRP A 178 -2.98 -17.60 2.24
N GLU A 179 -3.19 -17.39 0.94
CA GLU A 179 -2.69 -18.28 -0.11
C GLU A 179 -1.18 -18.06 -0.37
N ASP A 180 -0.58 -18.99 -1.12
CA ASP A 180 0.79 -18.84 -1.60
C ASP A 180 0.93 -17.60 -2.51
N PRO A 181 2.03 -16.83 -2.42
CA PRO A 181 2.23 -15.66 -3.27
C PRO A 181 2.25 -15.96 -4.77
N VAL A 182 1.57 -15.13 -5.55
CA VAL A 182 1.52 -15.18 -7.01
C VAL A 182 2.36 -14.06 -7.60
N ARG A 183 3.16 -14.33 -8.63
CA ARG A 183 3.90 -13.30 -9.36
C ARG A 183 2.98 -12.55 -10.32
N VAL A 184 2.97 -11.22 -10.22
CA VAL A 184 2.13 -10.33 -11.04
C VAL A 184 2.79 -9.98 -12.37
N ASN A 185 4.07 -9.56 -12.34
CA ASN A 185 4.78 -9.15 -13.54
C ASN A 185 5.05 -10.34 -14.47
N THR A 186 4.74 -10.19 -15.76
CA THR A 186 4.85 -11.26 -16.76
C THR A 186 6.28 -11.81 -16.89
N ASP A 187 7.26 -10.93 -17.11
CA ASP A 187 8.67 -11.29 -17.24
C ASP A 187 9.35 -11.28 -15.88
N GLU A 188 10.12 -12.32 -15.56
CA GLU A 188 10.74 -12.48 -14.24
C GLU A 188 11.91 -11.53 -14.03
N GLY A 189 12.00 -10.93 -12.84
CA GLY A 189 13.16 -10.16 -12.39
C GLY A 189 13.29 -8.76 -12.97
N VAL A 190 12.30 -8.30 -13.75
CA VAL A 190 12.35 -7.00 -14.45
C VAL A 190 11.63 -5.87 -13.71
N ALA A 191 10.91 -6.17 -12.63
CA ALA A 191 10.22 -5.14 -11.89
C ALA A 191 11.23 -4.17 -11.26
N ASP A 192 10.86 -2.90 -11.20
CA ASP A 192 11.60 -1.86 -10.50
C ASP A 192 10.73 -1.32 -9.37
N MET A 193 11.31 -1.18 -8.18
CA MET A 193 10.56 -0.77 -7.01
C MET A 193 10.58 0.74 -6.88
N PRO A 194 9.42 1.43 -6.95
CA PRO A 194 9.39 2.88 -6.97
C PRO A 194 9.94 3.45 -5.66
N HIS A 195 10.57 4.62 -5.70
CA HIS A 195 11.10 5.28 -4.50
C HIS A 195 10.03 5.88 -3.56
N ALA A 196 8.73 5.82 -3.90
CA ALA A 196 7.71 6.59 -3.20
C ALA A 196 6.31 5.95 -3.09
N ASN A 197 5.93 5.02 -3.97
CA ASN A 197 4.64 4.32 -3.92
C ASN A 197 4.83 2.81 -4.13
N PRO A 198 3.89 1.98 -3.65
CA PRO A 198 3.82 0.57 -4.02
C PRO A 198 3.52 0.35 -5.50
N PRO A 199 3.73 -0.87 -6.01
CA PRO A 199 2.95 -1.36 -7.14
C PRO A 199 1.47 -1.18 -6.81
N TYR A 200 0.82 -0.24 -7.50
CA TYR A 200 -0.58 0.10 -7.22
C TYR A 200 -1.47 -1.09 -7.47
N ILE A 201 -2.46 -1.26 -6.61
CA ILE A 201 -3.49 -2.27 -6.72
C ILE A 201 -4.84 -1.58 -6.50
N GLU A 202 -5.76 -1.75 -7.42
CA GLU A 202 -7.09 -1.12 -7.36
C GLU A 202 -8.14 -2.07 -7.94
N MET A 203 -9.31 -2.13 -7.30
CA MET A 203 -10.44 -2.88 -7.85
C MET A 203 -11.20 -2.05 -8.89
N GLY A 204 -11.65 -2.71 -9.95
CA GLY A 204 -12.65 -2.23 -10.88
C GLY A 204 -14.09 -2.43 -10.38
N PRO A 205 -15.06 -1.74 -11.01
CA PRO A 205 -16.47 -1.80 -10.61
C PRO A 205 -17.15 -3.14 -10.89
N ASP A 206 -16.57 -4.02 -11.73
CA ASP A 206 -17.11 -5.35 -12.04
C ASP A 206 -16.29 -6.47 -11.36
N GLY A 207 -15.48 -6.12 -10.34
CA GLY A 207 -14.68 -7.06 -9.58
C GLY A 207 -13.39 -7.48 -10.27
N GLU A 208 -12.91 -6.69 -11.25
CA GLU A 208 -11.57 -6.83 -11.80
C GLU A 208 -10.54 -6.29 -10.82
N LEU A 209 -9.34 -6.86 -10.82
CA LEU A 209 -8.22 -6.38 -10.03
C LEU A 209 -7.12 -5.86 -10.94
N TYR A 210 -6.82 -4.56 -10.85
CA TYR A 210 -5.78 -3.91 -11.63
C TYR A 210 -4.50 -3.76 -10.82
N VAL A 211 -3.35 -4.10 -11.42
CA VAL A 211 -2.03 -3.83 -10.84
C VAL A 211 -1.17 -3.03 -11.81
N LEU A 212 -0.70 -1.86 -11.37
CA LEU A 212 0.25 -1.01 -12.08
C LEU A 212 1.63 -1.18 -11.45
N TYR A 213 2.64 -1.44 -12.27
CA TYR A 213 4.01 -1.61 -11.80
C TYR A 213 5.05 -1.05 -12.76
N ASN A 214 6.25 -0.86 -12.24
CA ASN A 214 7.34 -0.21 -12.93
C ASN A 214 8.32 -1.26 -13.45
N VAL A 215 8.89 -0.99 -14.63
CA VAL A 215 10.01 -1.75 -15.20
C VAL A 215 11.15 -0.78 -15.45
N GLY A 216 12.25 -0.99 -14.77
CA GLY A 216 13.44 -0.16 -14.80
C GLY A 216 14.42 -0.63 -15.88
N TYR A 217 15.02 0.33 -16.56
CA TYR A 217 16.04 0.11 -17.56
C TYR A 217 17.26 0.95 -17.23
N ASP A 218 18.32 0.27 -16.85
CA ASP A 218 19.58 0.84 -16.41
C ASP A 218 20.75 0.38 -17.27
N GLY A 219 21.82 1.17 -17.28
CA GLY A 219 23.07 0.84 -17.96
C GLY A 219 23.66 2.02 -18.72
N PRO A 220 24.91 1.88 -19.20
CA PRO A 220 25.59 2.93 -19.96
C PRO A 220 24.79 3.42 -21.17
N GLU A 221 24.06 2.51 -21.83
CA GLU A 221 23.20 2.85 -22.97
C GLU A 221 22.06 3.83 -22.61
N TRP A 222 21.51 3.74 -21.39
CA TRP A 222 20.46 4.65 -20.91
C TRP A 222 21.02 6.00 -20.53
N VAL A 223 22.22 6.02 -19.94
CA VAL A 223 22.97 7.25 -19.69
C VAL A 223 23.25 7.98 -21.01
N GLU A 224 23.70 7.26 -22.05
CA GLU A 224 23.94 7.81 -23.39
C GLU A 224 22.66 8.33 -24.06
N ARG A 225 21.51 7.70 -23.79
CA ARG A 225 20.18 8.14 -24.24
C ARG A 225 19.63 9.34 -23.45
N GLY A 226 20.37 9.84 -22.46
CA GLY A 226 20.01 11.02 -21.68
C GLY A 226 19.36 10.73 -20.33
N PHE A 227 19.24 9.47 -19.92
CA PHE A 227 18.60 9.04 -18.68
C PHE A 227 19.65 8.65 -17.63
N SER A 228 20.29 9.65 -17.02
CA SER A 228 21.38 9.43 -16.06
C SER A 228 20.94 8.81 -14.71
N PHE A 229 19.65 8.57 -14.52
CA PHE A 229 19.05 7.96 -13.33
C PHE A 229 18.22 6.72 -13.67
N GLY A 230 18.44 6.14 -14.85
CA GLY A 230 17.59 5.08 -15.36
C GLY A 230 16.38 5.59 -16.12
N TYR A 231 15.80 4.70 -16.89
CA TYR A 231 14.55 4.89 -17.62
C TYR A 231 13.50 3.93 -17.06
N THR A 232 12.31 4.42 -16.78
CA THR A 232 11.24 3.61 -16.19
C THR A 232 10.05 3.59 -17.14
N ALA A 233 9.54 2.40 -17.42
CA ALA A 233 8.26 2.19 -18.09
C ALA A 233 7.21 1.72 -17.08
N LEU A 234 5.95 2.07 -17.32
CA LEU A 234 4.80 1.61 -16.53
C LEU A 234 4.07 0.52 -17.28
N PHE A 235 3.66 -0.51 -16.55
CA PHE A 235 2.91 -1.64 -17.04
C PHE A 235 1.66 -1.85 -16.19
N LEU A 236 0.51 -1.99 -16.85
CA LEU A 236 -0.75 -2.36 -16.22
C LEU A 236 -1.04 -3.83 -16.54
N THR A 237 -1.49 -4.59 -15.55
CA THR A 237 -2.11 -5.89 -15.76
C THR A 237 -3.40 -6.02 -14.98
N ARG A 238 -4.27 -6.94 -15.39
CA ARG A 238 -5.57 -7.20 -14.79
C ARG A 238 -5.71 -8.66 -14.41
N SER A 239 -6.41 -8.92 -13.31
CA SER A 239 -6.92 -10.23 -12.94
C SER A 239 -8.45 -10.19 -12.89
N ASP A 240 -9.09 -11.22 -13.46
CA ASP A 240 -10.55 -11.40 -13.42
C ASP A 240 -10.95 -12.51 -12.40
N ASP A 241 -9.97 -13.16 -11.77
CA ASP A 241 -10.14 -14.32 -10.87
C ASP A 241 -9.66 -14.07 -9.43
N GLY A 242 -9.59 -12.80 -9.03
CA GLY A 242 -9.22 -12.36 -7.68
C GLY A 242 -7.74 -12.52 -7.37
N GLY A 243 -6.85 -12.28 -8.35
CA GLY A 243 -5.40 -12.30 -8.17
C GLY A 243 -4.71 -13.65 -8.41
N LYS A 244 -5.42 -14.68 -8.87
CA LYS A 244 -4.83 -16.01 -9.14
C LYS A 244 -4.06 -16.03 -10.44
N THR A 245 -4.57 -15.35 -11.46
CA THR A 245 -3.92 -15.19 -12.75
C THR A 245 -4.06 -13.76 -13.27
N PHE A 246 -3.09 -13.36 -14.09
CA PHE A 246 -3.00 -12.02 -14.65
C PHE A 246 -2.92 -12.06 -16.18
N THR A 247 -3.55 -11.09 -16.83
CA THR A 247 -3.41 -10.88 -18.28
C THR A 247 -1.96 -10.54 -18.66
N PRO A 248 -1.57 -10.67 -19.94
CA PRO A 248 -0.32 -10.08 -20.41
C PRO A 248 -0.28 -8.59 -20.10
N ALA A 249 0.81 -8.11 -19.49
CA ALA A 249 0.91 -6.72 -19.07
C ALA A 249 0.99 -5.76 -20.27
N MET A 250 0.23 -4.66 -20.20
CA MET A 250 0.18 -3.60 -21.19
C MET A 250 1.05 -2.41 -20.76
N MET A 251 2.02 -2.02 -21.60
CA MET A 251 2.83 -0.84 -21.34
C MET A 251 2.01 0.44 -21.55
N VAL A 252 2.07 1.37 -20.59
CA VAL A 252 1.45 2.69 -20.72
C VAL A 252 2.24 3.54 -21.72
N GLU A 253 1.57 4.02 -22.77
CA GLU A 253 2.14 4.84 -23.86
C GLU A 253 3.36 4.17 -24.55
N PRO A 254 3.18 2.99 -25.19
CA PRO A 254 4.27 2.17 -25.73
C PRO A 254 5.06 2.85 -26.86
N GLU A 255 4.48 3.83 -27.55
CA GLU A 255 5.12 4.59 -28.62
C GLU A 255 6.27 5.48 -28.14
N THR A 256 6.30 5.78 -26.83
CA THR A 256 7.38 6.52 -26.14
C THR A 256 8.26 5.60 -25.28
N GLY A 257 8.03 4.29 -25.43
CA GLY A 257 8.63 3.21 -24.66
C GLY A 257 10.11 2.96 -25.00
N PRO A 258 10.74 2.00 -24.31
CA PRO A 258 12.19 1.78 -24.33
C PRO A 258 12.76 1.33 -25.69
N GLY A 259 11.91 0.81 -26.58
CA GLY A 259 12.26 0.46 -27.97
C GLY A 259 12.23 1.63 -28.95
N GLY A 260 11.88 2.84 -28.50
CA GLY A 260 11.74 4.03 -29.33
C GLY A 260 13.08 4.67 -29.78
N GLN A 261 12.98 5.67 -30.66
CA GLN A 261 14.14 6.45 -31.11
C GLN A 261 14.64 7.39 -30.00
N VAL A 262 15.97 7.56 -29.92
CA VAL A 262 16.60 8.53 -29.00
C VAL A 262 16.02 9.92 -29.24
N GLY A 263 15.55 10.57 -28.17
CA GLY A 263 14.86 11.86 -28.22
C GLY A 263 13.32 11.80 -28.21
N ALA A 264 12.73 10.62 -28.46
CA ALA A 264 11.29 10.37 -28.36
C ALA A 264 10.89 9.55 -27.12
N LEU A 265 11.88 9.17 -26.30
CA LEU A 265 11.72 8.34 -25.11
C LEU A 265 11.18 9.18 -23.94
N HIS A 266 10.16 8.67 -23.25
CA HIS A 266 9.61 9.26 -22.04
C HIS A 266 9.70 8.28 -20.87
N SER A 267 10.53 8.60 -19.88
CA SER A 267 10.59 7.87 -18.60
C SER A 267 9.42 8.29 -17.72
N LYS A 268 8.78 7.32 -17.07
CA LYS A 268 7.54 7.47 -16.31
C LYS A 268 7.79 7.07 -14.85
N THR A 269 7.68 8.02 -13.94
CA THR A 269 8.04 7.84 -12.52
C THR A 269 7.06 8.59 -11.62
N PHE A 270 7.04 8.28 -10.32
CA PHE A 270 6.20 8.98 -9.32
C PHE A 270 4.72 8.97 -9.72
N ASP A 271 4.27 7.82 -10.17
CA ASP A 271 3.00 7.54 -10.80
C ASP A 271 1.85 7.30 -9.80
N SER A 272 0.62 7.30 -10.33
CA SER A 272 -0.57 6.79 -9.66
C SER A 272 -1.58 6.18 -10.61
N MET A 273 -2.35 5.22 -10.10
CA MET A 273 -3.51 4.62 -10.75
C MET A 273 -4.78 4.90 -9.95
N PHE A 274 -5.90 5.10 -10.65
CA PHE A 274 -7.23 5.14 -10.05
C PHE A 274 -8.28 4.71 -11.09
N VAL A 275 -9.35 4.07 -10.64
CA VAL A 275 -10.41 3.52 -11.50
C VAL A 275 -11.69 4.32 -11.28
N ALA A 276 -12.33 4.75 -12.36
CA ALA A 276 -13.63 5.42 -12.30
C ALA A 276 -14.78 4.41 -12.17
N ASP A 277 -15.94 4.87 -11.69
CA ASP A 277 -17.15 4.05 -11.56
C ASP A 277 -17.64 3.46 -12.89
N ASP A 278 -17.29 4.08 -14.02
CA ASP A 278 -17.59 3.59 -15.37
C ASP A 278 -16.58 2.54 -15.88
N GLY A 279 -15.60 2.16 -15.06
CA GLY A 279 -14.56 1.18 -15.37
C GLY A 279 -13.34 1.75 -16.09
N ARG A 280 -13.31 3.06 -16.40
CA ARG A 280 -12.13 3.69 -17.00
C ARG A 280 -10.97 3.68 -16.01
N VAL A 281 -9.83 3.14 -16.44
CA VAL A 281 -8.59 3.11 -15.65
C VAL A 281 -7.72 4.29 -16.03
N TYR A 282 -7.44 5.19 -15.09
CA TYR A 282 -6.52 6.32 -15.29
C TYR A 282 -5.15 6.01 -14.72
N VAL A 283 -4.10 6.46 -15.42
CA VAL A 283 -2.72 6.44 -14.95
C VAL A 283 -2.11 7.82 -15.13
N THR A 284 -1.53 8.36 -14.06
CA THR A 284 -0.79 9.62 -14.07
C THR A 284 0.67 9.41 -13.68
N TRP A 285 1.57 10.26 -14.17
CA TRP A 285 2.99 10.17 -13.85
C TRP A 285 3.72 11.49 -14.03
N LEU A 286 4.93 11.54 -13.47
CA LEU A 286 5.94 12.52 -13.82
C LEU A 286 6.75 12.04 -15.02
N ASP A 287 6.65 12.78 -16.11
CA ASP A 287 7.25 12.50 -17.41
C ASP A 287 8.64 13.17 -17.52
N SER A 288 9.67 12.34 -17.71
CA SER A 288 11.03 12.79 -18.00
C SER A 288 11.44 12.42 -19.42
N ARG A 289 11.94 13.40 -20.16
CA ARG A 289 12.44 13.23 -21.54
C ARG A 289 13.95 12.99 -21.61
N GLY A 290 14.58 12.78 -20.44
CA GLY A 290 16.03 12.73 -20.33
C GLY A 290 16.71 14.05 -20.77
N LYS A 291 18.04 13.99 -20.91
CA LYS A 291 18.85 15.09 -21.41
C LYS A 291 18.69 15.23 -22.93
N GLN A 292 18.25 16.38 -23.40
CA GLN A 292 18.11 16.74 -24.81
C GLN A 292 19.06 17.89 -25.16
N ASN A 293 19.95 17.71 -26.15
CA ASN A 293 20.98 18.71 -26.53
C ASN A 293 21.72 19.31 -25.32
N ASP A 294 22.25 18.44 -24.47
CA ASP A 294 22.94 18.79 -23.24
C ASP A 294 22.12 19.53 -22.16
N SER A 295 20.80 19.59 -22.29
CA SER A 295 19.90 20.25 -21.32
C SER A 295 18.80 19.31 -20.84
N PHE A 296 18.43 19.42 -19.57
CA PHE A 296 17.22 18.75 -19.06
C PHE A 296 15.99 19.59 -19.41
N LEU A 297 14.95 18.92 -19.91
CA LEU A 297 13.65 19.55 -20.07
C LEU A 297 12.90 19.54 -18.73
N PRO A 298 12.02 20.52 -18.46
CA PRO A 298 11.17 20.48 -17.28
C PRO A 298 10.31 19.21 -17.27
N THR A 299 10.19 18.58 -16.11
CA THR A 299 9.25 17.48 -15.87
C THR A 299 7.83 17.93 -16.18
N GLU A 300 7.07 17.07 -16.84
CA GLU A 300 5.64 17.27 -17.08
C GLU A 300 4.82 16.33 -16.21
N VAL A 301 3.63 16.77 -15.80
CA VAL A 301 2.60 15.89 -15.24
C VAL A 301 1.75 15.43 -16.40
N LYS A 302 1.59 14.12 -16.55
CA LYS A 302 0.81 13.50 -17.62
C LYS A 302 -0.23 12.54 -17.10
N ILE A 303 -1.20 12.28 -17.98
CA ILE A 303 -2.25 11.29 -17.79
C ILE A 303 -2.47 10.50 -19.08
N ALA A 304 -2.79 9.22 -18.95
CA ALA A 304 -3.40 8.39 -19.97
C ALA A 304 -4.49 7.55 -19.31
N TRP A 305 -5.36 6.95 -20.12
CA TRP A 305 -6.42 6.09 -19.60
C TRP A 305 -6.70 4.93 -20.54
N SER A 306 -7.33 3.90 -20.00
CA SER A 306 -7.86 2.75 -20.71
C SER A 306 -9.37 2.68 -20.55
N ASP A 307 -10.07 2.50 -21.67
CA ASP A 307 -11.53 2.32 -21.77
C ASP A 307 -11.92 0.84 -21.99
N ASP A 308 -10.94 -0.06 -22.01
CA ASP A 308 -11.10 -1.48 -22.36
C ASP A 308 -10.49 -2.42 -21.31
N GLY A 309 -10.47 -1.95 -20.05
CA GLY A 309 -9.98 -2.71 -18.90
C GLY A 309 -8.50 -3.07 -19.00
N GLY A 310 -7.68 -2.12 -19.46
CA GLY A 310 -6.22 -2.23 -19.53
C GLY A 310 -5.67 -2.90 -20.79
N ALA A 311 -6.51 -3.27 -21.76
CA ALA A 311 -6.05 -3.91 -22.99
C ALA A 311 -5.35 -2.92 -23.95
N SER A 312 -5.71 -1.65 -23.90
CA SER A 312 -5.02 -0.55 -24.59
C SER A 312 -5.13 0.77 -23.83
N PHE A 313 -4.25 1.71 -24.16
CA PHE A 313 -4.26 3.07 -23.60
C PHE A 313 -4.46 4.11 -24.69
N GLU A 314 -5.27 5.12 -24.39
CA GLU A 314 -5.33 6.35 -25.16
C GLU A 314 -4.01 7.10 -25.11
N LYS A 315 -3.75 7.91 -26.14
CA LYS A 315 -2.56 8.76 -26.17
C LYS A 315 -2.57 9.71 -24.97
N SER A 316 -1.42 9.85 -24.31
CA SER A 316 -1.28 10.70 -23.13
C SER A 316 -1.65 12.18 -23.37
N ARG A 317 -2.04 12.88 -22.30
CA ARG A 317 -2.26 14.32 -22.24
C ARG A 317 -1.35 14.94 -21.19
N THR A 318 -0.85 16.14 -21.48
CA THR A 318 -0.09 16.94 -20.51
C THR A 318 -1.06 17.73 -19.65
N ILE A 319 -1.04 17.49 -18.34
CA ILE A 319 -1.79 18.25 -17.34
C ILE A 319 -1.05 19.56 -17.07
N LYS A 320 0.25 19.46 -16.81
CA LYS A 320 1.10 20.60 -16.46
C LYS A 320 2.50 20.43 -17.01
N THR A 321 3.01 21.51 -17.60
CA THR A 321 4.44 21.64 -17.91
C THR A 321 5.16 22.25 -16.71
N LYS A 322 6.32 21.71 -16.31
CA LYS A 322 7.11 22.14 -15.15
C LYS A 322 6.39 21.91 -13.82
N ALA A 323 6.65 20.76 -13.21
CA ALA A 323 6.25 20.40 -11.85
C ALA A 323 7.46 19.89 -11.04
N CYS A 324 7.26 19.60 -9.75
CA CYS A 324 8.26 18.90 -8.95
C CYS A 324 8.65 17.61 -9.67
N GLN A 325 9.96 17.36 -9.81
CA GLN A 325 10.48 16.21 -10.55
C GLN A 325 10.51 14.88 -9.78
N CYS A 326 10.03 14.89 -8.54
CA CYS A 326 10.25 13.79 -7.60
C CYS A 326 9.16 13.69 -6.53
N CYS A 327 7.97 14.19 -6.85
CA CYS A 327 6.82 14.22 -5.95
C CYS A 327 5.70 13.46 -6.64
N VAL A 328 5.22 12.40 -6.00
CA VAL A 328 4.14 11.53 -6.47
C VAL A 328 2.94 12.34 -6.98
N THR A 329 2.39 11.93 -8.13
CA THR A 329 1.03 12.33 -8.54
C THR A 329 0.02 11.50 -7.77
N SER A 330 -1.12 12.07 -7.41
CA SER A 330 -2.25 11.33 -6.87
C SER A 330 -3.50 11.85 -7.54
N GLY A 331 -4.43 10.96 -7.91
CA GLY A 331 -5.66 11.37 -8.57
C GLY A 331 -6.87 10.66 -8.00
N SER A 332 -8.02 11.27 -8.26
CA SER A 332 -9.34 10.73 -7.93
C SER A 332 -10.32 11.16 -9.01
N THR A 333 -11.49 10.51 -9.03
CA THR A 333 -12.59 10.87 -9.93
C THR A 333 -13.68 11.57 -9.14
N GLY A 334 -14.45 12.41 -9.82
CA GLY A 334 -15.67 13.00 -9.30
C GLY A 334 -16.89 12.46 -10.03
N THR A 335 -17.90 13.30 -10.19
CA THR A 335 -19.10 12.93 -10.93
C THR A 335 -18.91 13.11 -12.43
N ASP A 336 -19.41 12.17 -13.23
CA ASP A 336 -19.57 12.25 -14.69
C ASP A 336 -18.42 12.97 -15.45
N GLY A 337 -17.28 12.28 -15.59
CA GLY A 337 -16.15 12.77 -16.36
C GLY A 337 -15.25 13.78 -15.65
N GLU A 338 -15.54 14.11 -14.39
CA GLU A 338 -14.62 14.85 -13.53
C GLU A 338 -13.41 14.01 -13.14
N VAL A 339 -12.22 14.57 -13.33
CA VAL A 339 -10.94 13.97 -12.95
C VAL A 339 -10.11 14.99 -12.22
N PHE A 340 -9.57 14.62 -11.07
CA PHE A 340 -8.71 15.45 -10.24
C PHE A 340 -7.32 14.85 -10.16
N VAL A 341 -6.30 15.68 -10.33
CA VAL A 341 -4.90 15.25 -10.18
C VAL A 341 -4.16 16.24 -9.31
N GLN A 342 -3.74 15.75 -8.16
CA GLN A 342 -2.89 16.41 -7.19
C GLN A 342 -1.42 16.13 -7.48
N TYR A 343 -0.58 17.16 -7.37
CA TYR A 343 0.86 17.05 -7.47
C TYR A 343 1.54 18.27 -6.83
N ARG A 344 2.84 18.15 -6.57
CA ARG A 344 3.63 19.28 -6.09
C ARG A 344 4.08 20.16 -7.25
N ASN A 345 3.71 21.44 -7.21
CA ASN A 345 4.04 22.39 -8.26
C ASN A 345 5.48 22.92 -8.11
N ILE A 346 5.97 23.60 -9.13
CA ILE A 346 7.13 24.49 -9.02
C ILE A 346 6.68 25.86 -9.50
N VAL A 347 6.67 26.83 -8.59
CA VAL A 347 6.47 28.25 -8.89
C VAL A 347 7.84 28.96 -8.89
N GLY A 348 8.06 29.89 -9.83
CA GLY A 348 9.35 30.59 -9.98
C GLY A 348 10.24 30.04 -11.09
N ASN A 349 11.24 30.81 -11.53
CA ASN A 349 12.25 30.39 -12.51
C ASN A 349 13.49 29.80 -11.83
N PHE A 350 14.35 29.11 -12.59
CA PHE A 350 15.63 28.64 -12.06
C PHE A 350 16.45 29.84 -11.53
N GLY A 351 16.73 29.86 -10.22
CA GLY A 351 17.41 30.97 -9.54
C GLY A 351 16.50 31.99 -8.84
N GLU A 352 15.17 31.79 -8.84
CA GLU A 352 14.19 32.47 -7.99
C GLU A 352 13.76 31.53 -6.84
N PRO A 353 13.14 32.01 -5.74
CA PRO A 353 12.57 31.16 -4.71
C PRO A 353 11.73 30.02 -5.30
N ASN A 354 12.12 28.79 -5.01
CA ASN A 354 11.51 27.58 -5.57
C ASN A 354 10.43 27.07 -4.62
N ILE A 355 9.24 27.64 -4.74
CA ILE A 355 8.09 27.26 -3.90
C ILE A 355 7.47 26.00 -4.48
N ARG A 356 7.42 24.96 -3.64
CA ARG A 356 6.94 23.63 -3.97
C ARG A 356 5.69 23.28 -3.18
N ASP A 357 4.63 24.03 -3.39
CA ASP A 357 3.34 23.79 -2.75
C ASP A 357 2.48 22.81 -3.56
N VAL A 358 1.53 22.19 -2.89
CA VAL A 358 0.61 21.21 -3.48
C VAL A 358 -0.49 21.92 -4.25
N VAL A 359 -0.75 21.46 -5.47
CA VAL A 359 -1.83 21.95 -6.32
C VAL A 359 -2.70 20.79 -6.79
N VAL A 360 -3.94 21.11 -7.17
CA VAL A 360 -4.85 20.22 -7.86
C VAL A 360 -5.21 20.83 -9.22
N SER A 361 -5.19 19.98 -10.25
CA SER A 361 -5.81 20.29 -11.55
C SER A 361 -7.07 19.46 -11.73
N ARG A 362 -8.09 20.04 -12.35
CA ARG A 362 -9.37 19.40 -12.67
C ARG A 362 -9.58 19.34 -14.18
N SER A 363 -10.09 18.21 -14.65
CA SER A 363 -10.74 18.03 -15.94
C SER A 363 -12.24 17.79 -15.72
N ASN A 364 -13.07 18.28 -16.63
CA ASN A 364 -14.53 18.04 -16.67
C ASN A 364 -14.93 17.28 -17.95
N ASP A 365 -13.97 16.66 -18.61
CA ASP A 365 -14.13 16.03 -19.92
C ASP A 365 -13.27 14.75 -20.02
N TYR A 366 -13.27 13.96 -18.96
CA TYR A 366 -12.62 12.65 -18.86
C TYR A 366 -11.10 12.72 -19.11
N GLY A 367 -10.44 13.74 -18.59
CA GLY A 367 -9.00 13.95 -18.67
C GLY A 367 -8.49 14.61 -19.96
N GLN A 368 -9.38 15.07 -20.85
CA GLN A 368 -8.98 15.64 -22.14
C GLN A 368 -8.41 17.05 -22.03
N THR A 369 -9.04 17.91 -21.23
CA THR A 369 -8.62 19.29 -20.98
C THR A 369 -8.57 19.59 -19.48
N TRP A 370 -7.69 20.53 -19.10
CA TRP A 370 -7.34 20.82 -17.71
C TRP A 370 -7.41 22.31 -17.42
N ASN A 371 -7.88 22.66 -16.22
CA ASN A 371 -7.83 24.04 -15.73
C ASN A 371 -6.39 24.48 -15.42
N THR A 372 -6.23 25.75 -15.05
CA THR A 372 -4.98 26.18 -14.41
C THR A 372 -4.92 25.56 -13.01
N PRO A 373 -3.77 25.04 -12.57
CA PRO A 373 -3.67 24.37 -11.27
C PRO A 373 -4.04 25.33 -10.13
N ILE A 374 -4.83 24.84 -9.18
CA ILE A 374 -5.28 25.58 -8.00
C ILE A 374 -4.47 25.10 -6.79
N LEU A 375 -4.00 26.04 -5.97
CA LEU A 375 -3.31 25.71 -4.72
C LEU A 375 -4.28 25.06 -3.73
N VAL A 376 -3.85 23.96 -3.13
CA VAL A 376 -4.53 23.39 -1.95
C VAL A 376 -4.30 24.30 -0.74
N ALA A 377 -3.06 24.76 -0.57
CA ALA A 377 -2.64 25.69 0.47
C ALA A 377 -1.46 26.55 -0.01
N ASP A 378 -1.38 27.79 0.47
CA ASP A 378 -0.22 28.67 0.31
C ASP A 378 0.75 28.45 1.48
N ASP A 379 1.41 27.28 1.47
CA ASP A 379 2.34 26.89 2.53
C ASP A 379 3.64 27.69 2.47
N GLY A 380 4.03 28.17 1.28
CA GLY A 380 5.30 28.85 1.07
C GLY A 380 6.50 27.92 1.25
N PHE A 381 6.38 26.64 0.86
CA PHE A 381 7.46 25.66 1.01
C PHE A 381 8.57 25.92 -0.01
N GLU A 382 9.49 26.82 0.35
CA GLU A 382 10.68 27.15 -0.44
C GLU A 382 11.79 26.12 -0.25
N ILE A 383 12.07 25.33 -1.31
CA ILE A 383 13.14 24.33 -1.29
C ILE A 383 13.77 24.10 -2.67
N ASP A 384 15.10 24.18 -2.71
CA ASP A 384 15.93 23.91 -3.89
C ASP A 384 16.44 22.47 -3.99
N ASN A 385 15.79 21.56 -3.26
CA ASN A 385 16.07 20.13 -3.28
C ASN A 385 14.77 19.34 -3.49
N CYS A 386 14.92 18.03 -3.66
CA CYS A 386 13.80 17.13 -3.73
C CYS A 386 13.26 16.82 -2.31
N PRO A 387 11.98 17.10 -2.01
CA PRO A 387 11.39 16.74 -0.72
C PRO A 387 11.10 15.24 -0.59
N HIS A 388 10.94 14.52 -1.72
CA HIS A 388 10.49 13.12 -1.78
C HIS A 388 9.25 12.82 -0.93
N SER A 389 8.39 13.82 -0.67
CA SER A 389 7.15 13.62 0.08
C SER A 389 5.99 13.34 -0.85
N THR A 390 5.15 12.41 -0.42
CA THR A 390 3.89 12.09 -1.09
C THR A 390 2.81 13.11 -0.70
N SER A 391 1.82 13.24 -1.56
CA SER A 391 0.60 14.01 -1.31
C SER A 391 -0.55 13.25 -1.95
N THR A 392 -1.58 12.92 -1.19
CA THR A 392 -2.69 12.09 -1.68
C THR A 392 -4.00 12.84 -1.65
N ILE A 393 -4.88 12.48 -2.59
CA ILE A 393 -6.22 13.02 -2.73
C ILE A 393 -7.22 11.86 -2.82
N SER A 394 -8.41 12.05 -2.25
CA SER A 394 -9.53 11.15 -2.41
C SER A 394 -10.83 11.95 -2.51
N THR A 395 -11.87 11.34 -3.06
CA THR A 395 -13.21 11.94 -3.21
C THR A 395 -14.19 11.16 -2.33
N ASP A 396 -15.02 11.86 -1.56
CA ASP A 396 -16.11 11.23 -0.80
C ASP A 396 -17.35 10.97 -1.67
N SER A 397 -18.35 10.24 -1.15
CA SER A 397 -19.56 9.95 -1.94
C SER A 397 -20.41 11.19 -2.29
N ALA A 398 -20.18 12.32 -1.61
CA ALA A 398 -20.83 13.60 -1.89
C ALA A 398 -20.09 14.43 -2.97
N GLY A 399 -18.91 13.97 -3.42
CA GLY A 399 -18.08 14.66 -4.40
C GLY A 399 -17.13 15.71 -3.78
N ASN A 400 -16.98 15.76 -2.46
CA ASN A 400 -15.97 16.59 -1.82
C ASN A 400 -14.58 15.97 -2.00
N LEU A 401 -13.58 16.82 -2.18
CA LEU A 401 -12.19 16.40 -2.31
C LEU A 401 -11.48 16.54 -0.97
N HIS A 402 -10.74 15.51 -0.61
CA HIS A 402 -9.96 15.43 0.61
C HIS A 402 -8.48 15.31 0.26
N SER A 403 -7.68 16.28 0.67
CA SER A 403 -6.24 16.32 0.40
C SER A 403 -5.45 16.13 1.70
N ALA A 404 -4.43 15.28 1.66
CA ALA A 404 -3.44 15.13 2.71
C ALA A 404 -2.02 15.25 2.13
N TRP A 405 -1.16 16.02 2.80
CA TRP A 405 0.20 16.26 2.33
C TRP A 405 1.16 16.61 3.45
N TRP A 406 2.46 16.44 3.18
CA TRP A 406 3.51 16.97 4.04
C TRP A 406 4.07 18.28 3.47
N THR A 407 4.41 19.23 4.33
CA THR A 407 5.06 20.49 3.94
C THR A 407 6.06 20.94 4.99
N GLN A 408 7.14 21.63 4.58
CA GLN A 408 8.04 22.34 5.50
C GLN A 408 7.58 23.78 5.76
N GLY A 409 6.62 24.27 4.97
CA GLY A 409 6.01 25.58 5.12
C GLY A 409 4.83 25.55 6.11
N GLY A 410 3.85 26.41 5.86
CA GLY A 410 2.62 26.49 6.63
C GLY A 410 2.84 26.98 8.06
N GLN A 411 2.10 26.42 9.01
CA GLN A 411 2.22 26.78 10.43
C GLN A 411 3.50 26.22 11.07
N SER A 412 3.88 25.01 10.66
CA SER A 412 5.04 24.23 11.12
C SER A 412 5.31 23.09 10.14
N PRO A 413 6.57 22.65 9.94
CA PRO A 413 6.87 21.42 9.23
C PRO A 413 6.04 20.24 9.76
N GLY A 414 5.38 19.52 8.85
CA GLY A 414 4.52 18.39 9.22
C GLY A 414 3.48 17.99 8.19
N THR A 415 2.57 17.12 8.62
CA THR A 415 1.44 16.57 7.87
C THR A 415 0.20 17.44 8.05
N TYR A 416 -0.48 17.74 6.94
CA TYR A 416 -1.64 18.61 6.85
C TYR A 416 -2.78 17.94 6.08
N TYR A 417 -3.98 18.49 6.28
CA TYR A 417 -5.21 18.08 5.64
C TYR A 417 -6.10 19.28 5.28
N ALA A 418 -6.81 19.20 4.15
CA ALA A 418 -7.81 20.19 3.75
C ALA A 418 -8.91 19.55 2.87
N VAL A 419 -10.07 20.22 2.82
CA VAL A 419 -11.25 19.79 2.06
C VAL A 419 -11.65 20.84 1.05
N SER A 420 -12.10 20.39 -0.12
CA SER A 420 -12.84 21.20 -1.08
C SER A 420 -14.24 20.62 -1.30
N SER A 421 -15.26 21.48 -1.31
CA SER A 421 -16.67 21.11 -1.58
C SER A 421 -17.20 21.70 -2.89
N ASP A 422 -16.31 22.25 -3.72
CA ASP A 422 -16.65 22.94 -4.97
C ASP A 422 -15.79 22.45 -6.16
N GLY A 423 -15.31 21.20 -6.07
CA GLY A 423 -14.51 20.57 -7.12
C GLY A 423 -13.11 21.17 -7.24
N GLY A 424 -12.48 21.49 -6.10
CA GLY A 424 -11.09 21.95 -6.03
C GLY A 424 -10.88 23.42 -6.38
N GLU A 425 -11.95 24.23 -6.47
CA GLU A 425 -11.86 25.67 -6.74
C GLU A 425 -11.45 26.44 -5.47
N THR A 426 -11.96 26.03 -4.32
CA THR A 426 -11.56 26.55 -3.01
C THR A 426 -11.34 25.43 -1.99
N TRP A 427 -10.47 25.69 -1.02
CA TRP A 427 -10.09 24.76 0.03
C TRP A 427 -10.28 25.39 1.41
N THR A 428 -10.58 24.56 2.41
CA THR A 428 -10.59 24.97 3.82
C THR A 428 -9.20 25.43 4.29
N ASP A 429 -9.14 26.19 5.38
CA ASP A 429 -7.87 26.42 6.06
C ASP A 429 -7.20 25.08 6.41
N PRO A 430 -5.90 24.89 6.11
CA PRO A 430 -5.22 23.62 6.37
C PRO A 430 -5.22 23.25 7.85
N LEU A 431 -5.68 22.04 8.14
CA LEU A 431 -5.60 21.43 9.47
C LEU A 431 -4.22 20.80 9.64
N PHE A 432 -3.44 21.31 10.60
CA PHE A 432 -2.20 20.67 11.03
C PHE A 432 -2.51 19.39 11.82
N LEU A 433 -1.98 18.25 11.39
CA LEU A 433 -2.22 16.95 12.02
C LEU A 433 -1.05 16.56 12.92
N HIS A 434 0.17 16.56 12.38
CA HIS A 434 1.34 16.04 13.07
C HIS A 434 2.64 16.69 12.60
N GLY A 435 3.56 16.91 13.52
CA GLY A 435 4.90 17.43 13.25
C GLY A 435 5.54 17.98 14.53
N ASP A 436 6.86 17.91 14.62
CA ASP A 436 7.67 18.43 15.71
C ASP A 436 8.41 19.73 15.34
N GLY A 437 8.18 20.22 14.12
CA GLY A 437 8.84 21.39 13.57
C GLY A 437 10.19 21.11 12.91
N GLU A 438 10.64 19.85 12.89
CA GLU A 438 11.85 19.44 12.18
C GLU A 438 11.53 19.02 10.73
N TRP A 439 12.53 19.16 9.87
CA TRP A 439 12.45 18.62 8.52
C TRP A 439 12.88 17.16 8.51
N TYR A 440 12.06 16.30 7.91
CA TYR A 440 12.43 14.93 7.62
C TYR A 440 12.01 14.55 6.19
N PRO A 441 12.92 13.95 5.41
CA PRO A 441 12.65 13.55 4.04
C PRO A 441 11.83 12.27 3.97
N ALA A 442 11.05 12.16 2.89
CA ALA A 442 10.21 11.03 2.51
C ALA A 442 9.20 10.57 3.57
N THR A 443 8.00 11.17 3.48
CA THR A 443 6.80 10.69 4.15
C THR A 443 5.87 10.10 3.11
N THR A 444 5.56 8.81 3.27
CA THR A 444 4.40 8.20 2.63
C THR A 444 3.17 8.66 3.41
N ILE A 445 2.20 9.24 2.73
CA ILE A 445 0.93 9.74 3.25
C ILE A 445 -0.15 9.20 2.35
N LYS A 446 -1.09 8.44 2.91
CA LYS A 446 -2.25 7.90 2.20
C LYS A 446 -3.52 8.39 2.89
N ILE A 447 -4.52 8.75 2.09
CA ILE A 447 -5.86 9.06 2.55
C ILE A 447 -6.84 8.07 1.91
N SER A 448 -7.72 7.50 2.71
CA SER A 448 -8.85 6.66 2.29
C SER A 448 -10.13 7.14 3.00
N MET A 449 -11.30 6.83 2.45
CA MET A 449 -12.60 7.14 3.08
C MET A 449 -13.12 5.89 3.79
N ASP A 450 -13.58 6.03 5.02
CA ASP A 450 -14.34 4.97 5.69
C ASP A 450 -15.79 4.88 5.12
N ALA A 451 -16.57 3.90 5.57
CA ALA A 451 -17.96 3.71 5.13
C ALA A 451 -18.92 4.87 5.43
N ASP A 452 -18.54 5.77 6.34
CA ASP A 452 -19.31 6.95 6.71
C ASP A 452 -18.79 8.22 6.00
N ASP A 453 -17.95 8.08 4.97
CA ASP A 453 -17.24 9.16 4.26
C ASP A 453 -16.31 9.99 5.16
N ASN A 454 -15.88 9.45 6.31
CA ASN A 454 -14.85 10.10 7.11
C ASN A 454 -13.46 9.75 6.54
N PRO A 455 -12.60 10.76 6.33
CA PRO A 455 -11.24 10.51 5.91
C PRO A 455 -10.41 9.83 6.99
N VAL A 456 -9.68 8.79 6.61
CA VAL A 456 -8.63 8.17 7.41
C VAL A 456 -7.29 8.45 6.74
N ILE A 457 -6.36 9.06 7.49
CA ILE A 457 -5.07 9.51 6.98
C ILE A 457 -3.98 8.73 7.68
N PHE A 458 -3.14 8.06 6.89
CA PHE A 458 -2.02 7.24 7.32
C PHE A 458 -0.72 7.88 6.89
N TRP A 459 0.31 7.82 7.73
CA TRP A 459 1.65 8.27 7.36
C TRP A 459 2.78 7.55 8.07
N ALA A 460 3.95 7.56 7.44
CA ALA A 460 5.21 7.20 8.08
C ALA A 460 5.86 8.44 8.71
N ASP A 461 6.03 8.42 10.03
CA ASP A 461 6.75 9.44 10.78
C ASP A 461 8.24 9.09 10.85
N LYS A 462 9.07 9.88 10.16
CA LYS A 462 10.52 9.68 10.07
C LYS A 462 11.31 10.37 11.18
N THR A 463 10.65 11.03 12.12
CA THR A 463 11.31 11.55 13.33
C THR A 463 11.72 10.41 14.28
N VAL A 464 11.09 9.24 14.13
CA VAL A 464 11.39 8.03 14.88
C VAL A 464 12.43 7.19 14.14
N GLU A 465 13.43 6.67 14.86
CA GLU A 465 14.42 5.73 14.29
C GLU A 465 13.72 4.46 13.79
N GLY A 466 13.96 4.08 12.53
CA GLY A 466 13.23 3.00 11.85
C GLY A 466 11.89 3.44 11.22
N GLY A 467 11.44 4.67 11.48
CA GLY A 467 10.11 5.17 11.10
C GLY A 467 9.03 4.67 12.04
N ALA A 468 7.91 5.39 12.13
CA ALA A 468 6.71 4.93 12.83
C ALA A 468 5.47 5.11 11.97
N VAL A 469 4.65 4.08 11.84
CA VAL A 469 3.38 4.16 11.11
C VAL A 469 2.30 4.70 12.04
N LYS A 470 1.66 5.77 11.63
CA LYS A 470 0.60 6.44 12.40
C LYS A 470 -0.61 6.68 11.52
N TYR A 471 -1.77 6.81 12.16
CA TYR A 471 -2.98 7.26 11.48
C TYR A 471 -3.87 8.13 12.35
N THR A 472 -4.79 8.84 11.69
CA THR A 472 -5.89 9.55 12.33
C THR A 472 -7.11 9.56 11.44
N GLN A 473 -8.30 9.55 12.04
CA GLN A 473 -9.56 9.75 11.34
C GLN A 473 -10.01 11.20 11.51
N ILE A 474 -10.63 11.76 10.48
CA ILE A 474 -11.19 13.11 10.50
C ILE A 474 -12.71 13.02 10.60
N VAL A 475 -13.27 13.43 11.75
CA VAL A 475 -14.72 13.48 11.98
C VAL A 475 -15.12 14.93 12.26
N ASP A 476 -16.15 15.43 11.59
CA ASP A 476 -16.61 16.82 11.68
C ASP A 476 -15.48 17.86 11.50
N GLY A 477 -14.55 17.57 10.58
CA GLY A 477 -13.41 18.43 10.25
C GLY A 477 -12.32 18.48 11.33
N LYS A 478 -12.27 17.50 12.25
CA LYS A 478 -11.25 17.39 13.30
C LYS A 478 -10.66 16.00 13.38
N SER A 479 -9.38 15.93 13.71
CA SER A 479 -8.72 14.67 14.08
C SER A 479 -9.36 14.08 15.35
N THR A 480 -9.63 12.77 15.32
CA THR A 480 -10.11 12.00 16.47
C THR A 480 -8.99 11.62 17.45
N GLY A 481 -7.75 11.97 17.14
CA GLY A 481 -6.55 11.53 17.83
C GLY A 481 -5.62 10.75 16.90
N ILE A 482 -4.33 10.74 17.24
CA ILE A 482 -3.30 10.01 16.50
C ILE A 482 -3.12 8.64 17.15
N VAL A 483 -3.22 7.60 16.35
CA VAL A 483 -2.91 6.22 16.75
C VAL A 483 -1.54 5.86 16.18
N ASP A 484 -0.69 5.28 17.04
CA ASP A 484 0.64 4.77 16.68
C ASP A 484 0.56 3.25 16.51
N LEU A 485 0.99 2.75 15.36
CA LEU A 485 0.96 1.32 15.02
C LEU A 485 2.32 0.64 15.17
N GLY A 486 3.33 1.39 15.63
CA GLY A 486 4.69 0.91 15.82
C GLY A 486 5.63 1.25 14.67
N THR A 487 6.81 0.63 14.70
CA THR A 487 7.88 0.88 13.74
C THR A 487 7.45 0.51 12.33
N GLY A 488 7.87 1.31 11.34
CA GLY A 488 7.71 0.94 9.94
C GLY A 488 7.66 2.10 8.97
N ASP A 489 7.47 1.74 7.70
CA ASP A 489 7.46 2.66 6.57
C ASP A 489 6.52 2.19 5.45
N HIS A 490 6.35 3.03 4.43
CA HIS A 490 5.52 2.76 3.25
C HIS A 490 4.10 2.29 3.59
N PRO A 491 3.36 2.95 4.51
CA PRO A 491 1.98 2.61 4.76
C PRO A 491 1.11 2.80 3.52
N TRP A 492 0.25 1.83 3.27
CA TRP A 492 -0.79 1.89 2.24
C TRP A 492 -2.10 1.36 2.79
N SER A 493 -3.21 1.96 2.37
CA SER A 493 -4.54 1.56 2.83
C SER A 493 -5.53 1.49 1.69
N ASP A 494 -6.53 0.65 1.89
CA ASP A 494 -7.79 0.64 1.15
C ASP A 494 -8.94 0.51 2.15
N SER A 495 -10.10 1.07 1.79
CA SER A 495 -11.29 1.03 2.63
C SER A 495 -12.53 0.91 1.77
N ARG A 496 -13.30 -0.15 1.99
CA ARG A 496 -14.49 -0.50 1.19
C ARG A 496 -15.51 -1.25 2.04
N ASP A 497 -16.79 -0.93 1.85
CA ASP A 497 -17.93 -1.58 2.50
C ASP A 497 -17.81 -1.72 4.03
N GLY A 498 -17.24 -0.71 4.70
CA GLY A 498 -17.13 -0.68 6.16
C GLY A 498 -15.93 -1.44 6.70
N ILE A 499 -14.94 -1.73 5.86
CA ILE A 499 -13.72 -2.41 6.23
C ILE A 499 -12.56 -1.57 5.75
N THR A 500 -11.65 -1.26 6.66
CA THR A 500 -10.38 -0.62 6.35
C THR A 500 -9.26 -1.63 6.54
N ALA A 501 -8.35 -1.71 5.55
CA ALA A 501 -7.11 -2.47 5.63
C ALA A 501 -5.92 -1.54 5.44
N LEU A 502 -4.90 -1.71 6.26
CA LEU A 502 -3.64 -0.98 6.23
C LEU A 502 -2.48 -1.97 6.20
N VAL A 503 -1.54 -1.76 5.29
CA VAL A 503 -0.29 -2.51 5.20
C VAL A 503 0.92 -1.59 5.32
N TRP A 504 2.03 -2.09 5.85
CA TRP A 504 3.30 -1.37 5.91
C TRP A 504 4.48 -2.34 6.00
N VAL A 505 5.69 -1.85 5.78
CA VAL A 505 6.91 -2.64 5.95
C VAL A 505 7.55 -2.33 7.30
N SER A 506 7.97 -3.38 8.02
CA SER A 506 8.78 -3.27 9.24
C SER A 506 9.76 -4.44 9.33
N ASP A 507 11.05 -4.16 9.51
CA ASP A 507 12.10 -5.16 9.74
C ASP A 507 12.08 -6.38 8.79
N GLY A 508 11.89 -6.14 7.48
CA GLY A 508 11.84 -7.19 6.46
C GLY A 508 10.55 -8.02 6.49
N LYS A 509 9.48 -7.47 7.07
CA LYS A 509 8.14 -8.05 7.12
C LYS A 509 7.13 -7.09 6.52
N ILE A 510 6.10 -7.65 5.88
CA ILE A 510 4.90 -6.90 5.52
C ILE A 510 3.88 -7.14 6.62
N MET A 511 3.54 -6.05 7.30
CA MET A 511 2.57 -6.02 8.39
C MET A 511 1.22 -5.63 7.81
N MET A 512 0.14 -6.13 8.40
CA MET A 512 -1.22 -5.70 8.10
C MET A 512 -2.02 -5.47 9.37
N LYS A 513 -2.92 -4.49 9.31
CA LYS A 513 -4.02 -4.32 10.25
C LYS A 513 -5.30 -4.10 9.46
N SER A 514 -6.36 -4.82 9.79
CA SER A 514 -7.70 -4.57 9.26
C SER A 514 -8.71 -4.41 10.40
N TRP A 515 -9.76 -3.64 10.17
CA TRP A 515 -10.84 -3.43 11.12
C TRP A 515 -12.14 -3.06 10.40
N HIS A 516 -13.25 -3.25 11.09
CA HIS A 516 -14.53 -2.71 10.66
C HIS A 516 -14.68 -1.26 11.09
N ASP A 517 -15.19 -0.42 10.21
CA ASP A 517 -15.42 0.99 10.49
C ASP A 517 -16.44 1.14 11.63
N GLY A 518 -16.12 1.99 12.60
CA GLY A 518 -16.94 2.23 13.80
C GLY A 518 -16.77 1.24 14.96
N ALA A 519 -15.86 0.27 14.86
CA ALA A 519 -15.49 -0.66 15.94
C ALA A 519 -14.41 -0.12 16.88
#